data_AF-A0A1I8MPM1-F1
#
_entry.id   AF-A0A1I8MPM1-F1
#
_cell.length_a   1.000
_cell.length_b   1.000
_cell.length_c   1.000
_cell.angle_alpha   90.00
_cell.angle_beta   90.00
_cell.angle_gamma   90.00
#
_symmetry.space_group_name_H-M   'P 1'
#
loop_
_entity.id
_entity.type
_entity.pdbx_description
1 polymer ?
#
loop_
_entity_poly.entity_id
_entity_poly.type
_entity_poly.pdbx_seq_one_letter_code
_entity_poly.pdbx_strand_id
1 'polypeptide(L)'
;MAKKGGGKGGKDKGKKGKPAPPPPAVEKPIEKVEEPKPEEPKKEEPKKLDVEEPCVFNCAQDTVTYRPNSYPGLLEHPRTMAVVGSECGSYDSLCKLIHAAFRCADRVYIMVPWGNYVIFRWHDGSKMIYFVFDGCTCNVNRFRYLDLSCGTCGLLYFEEMHKVINYVIMSRQRREEIKRLKRCIVDDVCKEMYGDQHI
;
A
#
# COMPACT_ATOMS: atom_id res chain seq x y z
N MET A 1 -43.67 100.92 -55.20
CA MET A 1 -43.95 100.43 -56.57
C MET A 1 -43.47 98.99 -56.69
N ALA A 2 -44.21 98.20 -57.47
CA ALA A 2 -43.96 96.80 -57.87
C ALA A 2 -42.48 96.50 -58.24
N LYS A 3 -41.93 95.27 -58.29
CA LYS A 3 -42.49 93.93 -58.57
C LYS A 3 -41.39 92.85 -58.35
N LYS A 4 -41.82 91.67 -57.91
CA LYS A 4 -41.45 90.27 -58.27
C LYS A 4 -40.03 89.85 -58.74
N GLY A 5 -39.65 88.68 -58.21
CA GLY A 5 -39.20 87.48 -58.96
C GLY A 5 -37.71 87.15 -58.81
N GLY A 6 -37.21 85.91 -58.65
CA GLY A 6 -37.74 84.55 -58.61
C GLY A 6 -36.58 83.54 -58.84
N GLY A 7 -36.53 82.42 -58.08
CA GLY A 7 -35.88 81.08 -58.28
C GLY A 7 -34.43 80.93 -58.86
N LYS A 8 -33.67 79.82 -58.71
CA LYS A 8 -33.70 78.54 -57.96
C LYS A 8 -32.38 77.76 -58.29
N GLY A 9 -31.88 76.91 -57.37
CA GLY A 9 -30.96 75.75 -57.60
C GLY A 9 -29.44 76.04 -57.49
N GLY A 10 -28.54 75.18 -57.00
CA GLY A 10 -28.55 73.80 -56.49
C GLY A 10 -27.12 73.36 -56.09
N LYS A 11 -27.02 72.26 -55.32
CA LYS A 11 -25.86 71.50 -54.72
C LYS A 11 -24.62 71.29 -55.64
N ASP A 12 -23.40 70.88 -55.21
CA ASP A 12 -22.94 69.98 -54.13
C ASP A 12 -21.41 70.13 -53.82
N LYS A 13 -20.98 69.36 -52.81
CA LYS A 13 -19.71 69.19 -52.06
C LYS A 13 -18.31 69.33 -52.70
N GLY A 14 -17.36 69.70 -51.81
CA GLY A 14 -15.96 69.24 -51.81
C GLY A 14 -15.09 69.94 -50.75
N LYS A 15 -14.48 69.20 -49.81
CA LYS A 15 -13.68 69.72 -48.67
C LYS A 15 -12.32 69.01 -48.62
N LYS A 16 -11.20 69.75 -48.47
CA LYS A 16 -10.04 69.43 -47.59
C LYS A 16 -8.86 70.40 -47.77
N GLY A 17 -8.25 70.78 -46.65
CA GLY A 17 -6.89 71.33 -46.58
C GLY A 17 -6.55 71.97 -45.22
N LYS A 18 -5.67 71.28 -44.43
CA LYS A 18 -4.59 71.67 -43.46
C LYS A 18 -4.59 73.06 -42.74
N PRO A 19 -3.72 73.36 -41.72
CA PRO A 19 -2.88 72.58 -40.78
C PRO A 19 -2.99 73.05 -39.28
N ALA A 20 -2.09 72.56 -38.40
CA ALA A 20 -1.97 72.65 -36.90
C ALA A 20 -1.47 74.02 -36.33
N PRO A 21 -1.05 74.22 -35.03
CA PRO A 21 -1.11 73.50 -33.72
C PRO A 21 -1.52 74.48 -32.53
N PRO A 22 -1.07 74.41 -31.24
CA PRO A 22 -1.10 73.44 -30.12
C PRO A 22 -1.87 74.00 -28.84
N PRO A 23 -1.47 73.72 -27.57
CA PRO A 23 -2.10 72.88 -26.51
C PRO A 23 -2.88 73.69 -25.42
N PRO A 24 -3.58 73.14 -24.39
CA PRO A 24 -2.95 72.56 -23.17
C PRO A 24 -3.77 71.52 -22.33
N ALA A 25 -3.10 71.01 -21.27
CA ALA A 25 -3.56 70.61 -19.93
C ALA A 25 -4.44 69.35 -19.65
N VAL A 26 -3.80 68.45 -18.89
CA VAL A 26 -4.22 67.43 -17.90
C VAL A 26 -5.70 67.32 -17.50
N GLU A 27 -6.25 66.09 -17.54
CA GLU A 27 -7.27 65.56 -16.60
C GLU A 27 -7.27 64.00 -16.59
N LYS A 28 -7.65 63.39 -15.45
CA LYS A 28 -7.58 61.95 -15.10
C LYS A 28 -8.74 61.10 -15.74
N PRO A 29 -9.04 59.86 -15.28
CA PRO A 29 -8.48 58.55 -15.65
C PRO A 29 -9.53 57.61 -16.31
N ILE A 30 -9.16 56.68 -17.22
CA ILE A 30 -10.00 55.51 -17.55
C ILE A 30 -9.14 54.25 -17.80
N GLU A 31 -9.57 53.16 -17.18
CA GLU A 31 -9.06 51.80 -17.14
C GLU A 31 -8.69 51.20 -18.50
N LYS A 32 -7.57 50.46 -18.52
CA LYS A 32 -7.36 49.36 -19.46
C LYS A 32 -7.60 48.05 -18.74
N VAL A 33 -8.65 47.35 -19.16
CA VAL A 33 -8.85 45.92 -18.90
C VAL A 33 -7.88 45.16 -19.81
N GLU A 34 -6.84 44.58 -19.22
CA GLU A 34 -6.02 43.55 -19.89
C GLU A 34 -6.47 42.18 -19.40
N GLU A 35 -6.82 41.32 -20.35
CA GLU A 35 -7.15 39.91 -20.12
C GLU A 35 -5.93 39.15 -19.55
N PRO A 36 -6.11 38.32 -18.52
CA PRO A 36 -4.99 37.64 -17.88
C PRO A 36 -4.46 36.47 -18.71
N LYS A 37 -3.13 36.48 -18.87
CA LYS A 37 -2.27 35.40 -19.37
C LYS A 37 -2.40 34.11 -18.53
N PRO A 38 -2.10 32.93 -19.11
CA PRO A 38 -2.34 31.63 -18.48
C PRO A 38 -1.49 31.42 -17.22
N GLU A 39 -2.14 30.98 -16.14
CA GLU A 39 -1.51 30.64 -14.87
C GLU A 39 -0.50 29.50 -15.04
N GLU A 40 0.72 29.75 -14.56
CA GLU A 40 1.74 28.72 -14.41
C GLU A 40 1.26 27.63 -13.45
N PRO A 41 1.50 26.33 -13.73
CA PRO A 41 1.11 25.26 -12.85
C PRO A 41 1.87 25.40 -11.54
N LYS A 42 1.15 25.76 -10.47
CA LYS A 42 1.64 25.67 -9.09
C LYS A 42 2.15 24.24 -8.91
N LYS A 43 3.44 24.11 -8.63
CA LYS A 43 4.02 22.88 -8.10
C LYS A 43 3.21 22.53 -6.86
N GLU A 44 2.36 21.52 -6.95
CA GLU A 44 1.82 20.87 -5.78
C GLU A 44 3.03 20.33 -5.02
N GLU A 45 3.39 21.00 -3.93
CA GLU A 45 4.25 20.39 -2.94
C GLU A 45 3.63 19.03 -2.62
N PRO A 46 4.41 17.94 -2.63
CA PRO A 46 3.88 16.63 -2.33
C PRO A 46 3.19 16.78 -0.98
N LYS A 47 1.85 16.63 -0.97
CA LYS A 47 1.09 16.47 0.26
C LYS A 47 1.87 15.41 1.00
N LYS A 48 2.51 15.81 2.09
CA LYS A 48 3.07 14.86 3.04
C LYS A 48 1.89 13.94 3.29
N LEU A 49 2.00 12.71 2.82
CA LEU A 49 1.22 11.64 3.39
C LEU A 49 1.57 11.76 4.85
N ASP A 50 0.63 12.28 5.63
CA ASP A 50 0.67 12.15 7.06
C ASP A 50 0.76 10.64 7.26
N VAL A 51 2.00 10.15 7.41
CA VAL A 51 2.25 8.84 7.96
C VAL A 51 1.55 8.97 9.30
N GLU A 52 0.35 8.37 9.38
CA GLU A 52 -0.41 8.27 10.61
C GLU A 52 0.60 8.02 11.72
N GLU A 53 0.60 8.92 12.70
CA GLU A 53 1.55 8.90 13.80
C GLU A 53 1.82 7.45 14.22
N PRO A 54 3.09 7.03 14.33
CA PRO A 54 3.43 5.63 14.58
C PRO A 54 2.67 5.15 15.81
N CYS A 55 1.61 4.36 15.61
CA CYS A 55 0.58 3.96 16.59
C CYS A 55 0.92 4.34 18.04
N VAL A 56 0.82 5.62 18.39
CA VAL A 56 1.32 6.11 19.69
C VAL A 56 0.42 5.62 20.82
N PHE A 57 -0.77 5.12 20.47
CA PHE A 57 -1.81 4.78 21.42
C PHE A 57 -1.60 3.43 22.11
N ASN A 58 -0.77 2.50 21.60
CA ASN A 58 -0.82 1.12 22.09
C ASN A 58 0.49 0.32 22.13
N CYS A 59 1.65 0.91 21.85
CA CYS A 59 2.94 0.20 21.97
C CYS A 59 3.33 -0.17 23.42
N ALA A 60 2.51 0.18 24.41
CA ALA A 60 2.66 -0.18 25.82
C ALA A 60 1.65 -1.26 26.28
N GLN A 61 1.03 -1.99 25.36
CA GLN A 61 0.16 -3.10 25.72
C GLN A 61 0.96 -4.38 25.93
N ASP A 62 0.96 -4.86 27.17
CA ASP A 62 1.42 -6.22 27.52
C ASP A 62 0.50 -7.32 26.94
N THR A 63 -0.59 -6.94 26.28
CA THR A 63 -1.59 -7.84 25.71
C THR A 63 -1.67 -7.67 24.19
N VAL A 64 -1.63 -8.77 23.43
CA VAL A 64 -1.85 -8.74 21.98
C VAL A 64 -3.30 -8.41 21.71
N THR A 65 -3.54 -7.25 21.09
CA THR A 65 -4.85 -6.95 20.49
C THR A 65 -4.84 -7.48 19.07
N TYR A 66 -5.78 -8.38 18.73
CA TYR A 66 -5.91 -8.91 17.37
C TYR A 66 -6.21 -7.75 16.40
N ARG A 67 -5.18 -7.31 15.67
CA ARG A 67 -5.22 -6.18 14.75
C ARG A 67 -4.79 -6.64 13.36
N PRO A 68 -5.72 -7.23 12.58
CA PRO A 68 -5.39 -7.77 11.25
C PRO A 68 -4.94 -6.69 10.25
N ASN A 69 -5.29 -5.42 10.49
CA ASN A 69 -4.95 -4.30 9.62
C ASN A 69 -3.63 -3.59 10.01
N SER A 70 -3.01 -3.98 11.13
CA SER A 70 -1.76 -3.36 11.61
C SER A 70 -0.62 -4.37 11.50
N TYR A 71 0.51 -3.96 10.93
CA TYR A 71 1.68 -4.82 10.84
C TYR A 71 2.34 -5.02 12.22
N PRO A 72 2.89 -6.21 12.50
CA PRO A 72 3.68 -6.43 13.70
C PRO A 72 4.90 -5.49 13.76
N GLY A 73 5.24 -5.06 14.97
CA GLY A 73 6.41 -4.23 15.24
C GLY A 73 7.70 -5.05 15.33
N LEU A 74 8.78 -4.40 15.79
CA LEU A 74 10.04 -5.03 16.14
C LEU A 74 10.37 -4.76 17.60
N LEU A 75 10.62 -5.82 18.35
CA LEU A 75 11.18 -5.80 19.69
C LEU A 75 12.64 -5.37 19.62
N GLU A 76 13.08 -4.65 20.64
CA GLU A 76 14.50 -4.32 20.84
C GLU A 76 15.33 -5.57 21.17
N HIS A 77 14.75 -6.50 21.94
CA HIS A 77 15.41 -7.72 22.40
C HIS A 77 14.74 -8.98 21.83
N PRO A 78 15.52 -9.99 21.39
CA PRO A 78 14.96 -11.20 20.82
C PRO A 78 14.31 -12.08 21.89
N ARG A 79 13.12 -12.61 21.60
CA ARG A 79 12.51 -13.66 22.44
C ARG A 79 13.03 -15.05 22.08
N THR A 80 12.82 -15.99 23.00
CA THR A 80 13.12 -17.41 22.80
C THR A 80 12.27 -17.99 21.69
N MET A 81 12.88 -18.88 20.91
CA MET A 81 12.23 -19.61 19.83
C MET A 81 12.73 -21.04 19.81
N ALA A 82 11.80 -21.98 19.75
CA ALA A 82 12.09 -23.39 19.55
C ALA A 82 12.03 -23.71 18.05
N VAL A 83 12.88 -24.63 17.61
CA VAL A 83 12.89 -25.17 16.25
C VAL A 83 12.55 -26.64 16.31
N VAL A 84 11.54 -27.06 15.55
CA VAL A 84 11.11 -28.46 15.46
C VAL A 84 10.92 -28.87 14.01
N GLY A 85 11.18 -30.14 13.72
CA GLY A 85 11.00 -30.73 12.40
C GLY A 85 10.21 -32.02 12.48
N SER A 86 9.25 -32.20 11.58
CA SER A 86 8.51 -33.45 11.43
C SER A 86 8.71 -33.97 10.01
N GLU A 87 9.32 -35.15 9.89
CA GLU A 87 9.58 -35.79 8.60
C GLU A 87 8.29 -36.33 7.96
N CYS A 88 7.39 -36.91 8.76
CA CYS A 88 6.13 -37.45 8.27
C CYS A 88 5.00 -36.42 8.19
N GLY A 89 5.08 -35.34 8.97
CA GLY A 89 4.03 -34.32 9.05
C GLY A 89 2.67 -34.84 9.55
N SER A 90 2.64 -36.00 10.22
CA SER A 90 1.39 -36.56 10.76
C SER A 90 0.87 -35.74 11.95
N TYR A 91 -0.44 -35.81 12.19
CA TYR A 91 -1.07 -35.12 13.31
C TYR A 91 -0.39 -35.42 14.65
N ASP A 92 -0.17 -36.69 14.97
CA ASP A 92 0.43 -37.10 16.24
C ASP A 92 1.87 -36.61 16.39
N SER A 93 2.65 -36.63 15.31
CA SER A 93 4.03 -36.13 15.30
C SER A 93 4.06 -34.62 15.56
N LEU A 94 3.25 -33.85 14.80
CA LEU A 94 3.14 -32.40 14.97
C LEU A 94 2.63 -32.02 16.36
N CYS A 95 1.62 -32.74 16.86
CA CYS A 95 1.04 -32.52 18.18
C CYS A 95 2.09 -32.66 19.28
N LYS A 96 2.87 -33.76 19.28
CA LYS A 96 3.94 -33.99 20.26
C LYS A 96 5.04 -32.93 20.17
N LEU A 97 5.51 -32.63 18.96
CA LEU A 97 6.60 -31.68 18.74
C LEU A 97 6.22 -30.25 19.13
N ILE A 98 5.03 -29.80 18.74
CA ILE A 98 4.55 -28.44 19.04
C ILE A 98 4.29 -28.30 20.55
N HIS A 99 3.68 -29.29 21.19
CA HIS A 99 3.53 -29.28 22.65
C HIS A 99 4.88 -29.24 23.39
N ALA A 100 5.86 -30.03 22.95
CA ALA A 100 7.18 -30.04 23.54
C ALA A 100 7.90 -28.70 23.34
N ALA A 101 7.82 -28.12 22.14
CA ALA A 101 8.42 -26.83 21.82
C ALA A 101 7.85 -25.70 22.70
N PHE A 102 6.53 -25.70 22.89
CA PHE A 102 5.81 -24.73 23.71
C PHE A 102 6.06 -24.86 25.22
N ARG A 103 6.80 -25.89 25.68
CA ARG A 103 7.29 -25.91 27.07
C ARG A 103 8.51 -25.02 27.26
N CYS A 104 9.24 -24.71 26.19
CA CYS A 104 10.53 -24.01 26.26
C CYS A 104 10.50 -22.61 25.63
N ALA A 105 9.58 -22.35 24.70
CA ALA A 105 9.48 -21.07 24.00
C ALA A 105 8.04 -20.75 23.61
N ASP A 106 7.70 -19.46 23.51
CA ASP A 106 6.40 -19.00 23.00
C ASP A 106 6.38 -18.85 21.47
N ARG A 107 7.52 -19.06 20.83
CA ARG A 107 7.69 -18.98 19.38
C ARG A 107 8.25 -20.31 18.89
N VAL A 108 7.64 -20.89 17.87
CA VAL A 108 8.01 -22.20 17.35
C VAL A 108 8.16 -22.11 15.84
N TYR A 109 9.36 -22.36 15.35
CA TYR A 109 9.60 -22.59 13.94
C TYR A 109 9.45 -24.08 13.65
N ILE A 110 8.51 -24.43 12.78
CA ILE A 110 8.22 -25.81 12.43
C ILE A 110 8.52 -26.08 10.96
N MET A 111 9.27 -27.15 10.72
CA MET A 111 9.63 -27.64 9.39
C MET A 111 8.86 -28.92 9.09
N VAL A 112 8.16 -28.94 7.96
CA VAL A 112 7.47 -30.13 7.42
C VAL A 112 7.79 -30.27 5.94
N PRO A 113 7.60 -31.45 5.31
CA PRO A 113 8.06 -31.70 3.93
C PRO A 113 7.46 -30.75 2.88
N TRP A 114 6.29 -30.16 3.14
CA TRP A 114 5.61 -29.26 2.21
C TRP A 114 5.79 -27.77 2.52
N GLY A 115 6.37 -27.40 3.67
CA GLY A 115 6.49 -26.00 4.06
C GLY A 115 7.10 -25.77 5.45
N ASN A 116 7.42 -24.51 5.72
CA ASN A 116 7.91 -24.06 7.01
C ASN A 116 6.92 -23.05 7.57
N TYR A 117 6.69 -23.09 8.88
CA TYR A 117 5.73 -22.21 9.56
C TYR A 117 6.36 -21.65 10.82
N VAL A 118 5.91 -20.46 11.22
CA VAL A 118 6.24 -19.91 12.54
C VAL A 118 4.94 -19.78 13.31
N ILE A 119 4.89 -20.42 14.47
CA ILE A 119 3.74 -20.40 15.37
C ILE A 119 4.12 -19.54 16.58
N PHE A 120 3.34 -18.51 16.84
CA PHE A 120 3.44 -17.70 18.05
C PHE A 120 2.31 -18.11 18.98
N ARG A 121 2.63 -18.33 20.25
CA ARG A 121 1.65 -18.47 21.32
C ARG A 121 1.61 -17.19 22.11
N TRP A 122 0.41 -16.75 22.45
CA TRP A 122 0.19 -15.63 23.34
C TRP A 122 -0.85 -15.99 24.41
N HIS A 123 -0.76 -15.30 25.54
CA HIS A 123 -1.66 -15.47 26.67
C HIS A 123 -2.64 -14.29 26.70
N ASP A 124 -3.93 -14.58 26.59
CA ASP A 124 -4.99 -13.61 26.83
C ASP A 124 -5.76 -14.03 28.09
N GLY A 125 -5.25 -13.60 29.24
CA GLY A 125 -5.75 -14.02 30.55
C GLY A 125 -5.66 -15.55 30.75
N SER A 126 -6.81 -16.22 30.73
CA SER A 126 -6.90 -17.68 30.90
C SER A 126 -6.82 -18.47 29.59
N LYS A 127 -6.86 -17.80 28.43
CA LYS A 127 -6.89 -18.46 27.11
C LYS A 127 -5.54 -18.34 26.41
N MET A 128 -5.19 -19.40 25.70
CA MET A 128 -4.04 -19.41 24.79
C MET A 128 -4.54 -19.06 23.40
N ILE A 129 -3.94 -18.06 22.77
CA ILE A 129 -4.18 -17.74 21.36
C ILE A 129 -2.92 -18.04 20.56
N TYR A 130 -3.12 -18.40 19.31
CA TYR A 130 -2.04 -18.81 18.41
C TYR A 130 -2.08 -18.01 17.12
N PHE A 131 -0.90 -17.60 16.66
CA PHE A 131 -0.72 -16.94 15.37
C PHE A 131 0.23 -17.75 14.50
N VAL A 132 -0.12 -17.97 13.24
CA VAL A 132 0.71 -18.73 12.30
C VAL A 132 1.14 -17.84 11.16
N PHE A 133 2.45 -17.79 10.92
CA PHE A 133 3.03 -17.28 9.69
C PHE A 133 3.18 -18.44 8.70
N ASP A 134 2.41 -18.43 7.62
CA ASP A 134 2.51 -19.36 6.49
C ASP A 134 3.16 -18.66 5.29
N GLY A 135 4.48 -18.49 5.34
CA GLY A 135 5.23 -17.76 4.32
C GLY A 135 6.62 -18.35 4.10
N CYS A 136 7.21 -18.05 2.93
CA CYS A 136 8.61 -18.36 2.71
C CYS A 136 9.46 -17.36 3.50
N THR A 137 10.41 -17.86 4.28
CA THR A 137 11.36 -17.02 5.01
C THR A 137 12.74 -17.61 4.94
N CYS A 138 13.69 -16.81 4.46
CA CYS A 138 15.11 -17.15 4.48
C CYS A 138 15.76 -16.71 5.81
N ASN A 139 15.07 -15.89 6.60
CA ASN A 139 15.60 -15.32 7.84
C ASN A 139 14.68 -15.67 9.02
N VAL A 140 14.96 -16.80 9.64
CA VAL A 140 14.24 -17.29 10.83
C VAL A 140 14.45 -16.36 12.03
N ASN A 141 15.60 -15.67 12.11
CA ASN A 141 15.89 -14.75 13.21
C ASN A 141 14.96 -13.55 13.24
N ARG A 142 14.40 -13.12 12.09
CA ARG A 142 13.39 -12.04 12.05
C ARG A 142 12.23 -12.29 13.01
N PHE A 143 11.78 -13.53 13.14
CA PHE A 143 10.64 -13.85 13.99
C PHE A 143 10.98 -13.87 15.48
N ARG A 144 12.25 -13.79 15.87
CA ARG A 144 12.65 -13.61 17.28
C ARG A 144 12.44 -12.18 17.75
N TYR A 145 12.49 -11.23 16.81
CA TYR A 145 12.29 -9.81 17.05
C TYR A 145 10.87 -9.34 16.73
N LEU A 146 10.01 -10.17 16.15
CA LEU A 146 8.65 -9.73 15.82
C LEU A 146 7.86 -9.35 17.09
N ASP A 147 7.25 -8.17 17.11
CA ASP A 147 6.36 -7.74 18.19
C ASP A 147 4.89 -7.83 17.75
N LEU A 148 4.11 -8.66 18.43
CA LEU A 148 2.70 -8.85 18.14
C LEU A 148 1.79 -7.85 18.87
N SER A 149 2.32 -7.06 19.82
CA SER A 149 1.56 -6.03 20.54
C SER A 149 1.06 -4.92 19.60
N CYS A 150 1.86 -4.59 18.58
CA CYS A 150 1.56 -3.52 17.63
C CYS A 150 0.56 -3.94 16.54
N GLY A 151 0.54 -5.23 16.18
CA GLY A 151 -0.23 -5.70 15.04
C GLY A 151 -0.03 -7.17 14.71
N THR A 152 -0.98 -7.73 13.97
CA THR A 152 -0.98 -9.16 13.57
C THR A 152 -1.24 -9.35 12.07
N CYS A 153 -1.11 -8.29 11.26
CA CYS A 153 -1.27 -8.38 9.81
C CYS A 153 -0.31 -9.40 9.20
N GLY A 154 -0.82 -10.23 8.28
CA GLY A 154 -0.06 -11.31 7.65
C GLY A 154 0.09 -12.58 8.49
N LEU A 155 -0.50 -12.63 9.69
CA LEU A 155 -0.56 -13.83 10.53
C LEU A 155 -1.98 -14.39 10.59
N LEU A 156 -2.09 -15.71 10.65
CA LEU A 156 -3.35 -16.42 10.76
C LEU A 156 -3.67 -16.66 12.23
N TYR A 157 -4.87 -16.24 12.67
CA TYR A 157 -5.33 -16.37 14.05
C TYR A 157 -6.02 -17.72 14.31
N PHE A 158 -5.69 -18.33 15.45
CA PHE A 158 -6.32 -19.55 15.95
C PHE A 158 -6.50 -19.50 17.46
N GLU A 159 -7.65 -19.99 17.93
CA GLU A 159 -7.97 -20.11 19.37
C GLU A 159 -7.46 -21.41 19.99
N GLU A 160 -7.18 -22.41 19.16
CA GLU A 160 -6.83 -23.74 19.61
C GLU A 160 -5.65 -24.28 18.82
N MET A 161 -4.74 -24.95 19.54
CA MET A 161 -3.56 -25.54 18.93
C MET A 161 -3.90 -26.67 17.95
N HIS A 162 -5.00 -27.40 18.18
CA HIS A 162 -5.50 -28.40 17.23
C HIS A 162 -5.81 -27.80 15.86
N LYS A 163 -6.43 -26.61 15.83
CA LYS A 163 -6.75 -25.88 14.59
C LYS A 163 -5.47 -25.45 13.86
N VAL A 164 -4.42 -25.06 14.60
CA VAL A 164 -3.09 -24.79 14.03
C VAL A 164 -2.50 -26.03 13.37
N ILE A 165 -2.52 -27.17 14.05
CA ILE A 165 -1.98 -28.44 13.51
C ILE A 165 -2.74 -28.84 12.25
N ASN A 166 -4.08 -28.80 12.29
CA ASN A 166 -4.91 -29.11 11.14
C ASN A 166 -4.62 -28.18 9.96
N TYR A 167 -4.44 -26.88 10.22
CA TYR A 167 -4.05 -25.94 9.18
C TYR A 167 -2.72 -26.32 8.51
N VAL A 168 -1.69 -26.63 9.31
CA VAL A 168 -0.39 -27.06 8.79
C VAL A 168 -0.54 -28.30 7.90
N ILE A 169 -1.35 -29.28 8.30
CA ILE A 169 -1.61 -30.49 7.51
C ILE A 169 -2.39 -30.17 6.23
N MET A 170 -3.49 -29.42 6.33
CA MET A 170 -4.34 -29.10 5.18
C MET A 170 -3.63 -28.23 4.14
N SER A 171 -2.70 -27.37 4.59
CA SER A 171 -1.92 -26.54 3.67
C SER A 171 -1.04 -27.34 2.70
N ARG A 172 -0.79 -28.64 2.98
CA ARG A 172 -0.10 -29.56 2.07
C ARG A 172 -0.73 -29.57 0.68
N GLN A 173 -2.05 -29.73 0.58
CA GLN A 173 -2.76 -29.83 -0.70
C GLN A 173 -2.57 -28.55 -1.51
N ARG A 174 -2.76 -27.39 -0.88
CA ARG A 174 -2.55 -26.08 -1.50
C ARG A 174 -1.11 -25.88 -1.96
N ARG A 175 -0.13 -26.30 -1.14
CA ARG A 175 1.30 -26.18 -1.49
C ARG A 175 1.67 -27.11 -2.66
N GLU A 176 1.11 -28.31 -2.71
CA GLU A 176 1.30 -29.23 -3.84
C GLU A 176 0.68 -28.68 -5.13
N GLU A 177 -0.51 -28.08 -5.06
CA GLU A 177 -1.17 -27.44 -6.20
C GLU A 177 -0.35 -26.26 -6.74
N ILE A 178 0.11 -25.36 -5.87
CA ILE A 178 0.98 -24.24 -6.27
C ILE A 178 2.29 -24.76 -6.90
N LYS A 179 2.88 -25.84 -6.36
CA LYS A 179 4.08 -26.46 -6.94
C LYS A 179 3.80 -27.06 -8.33
N ARG A 180 2.63 -27.65 -8.56
CA ARG A 180 2.21 -28.15 -9.88
C ARG A 180 2.05 -27.00 -10.86
N LEU A 181 1.30 -25.95 -10.50
CA LEU A 181 1.11 -24.77 -11.33
C LEU A 181 2.44 -24.11 -11.72
N LYS A 182 3.37 -23.97 -10.76
CA LYS A 182 4.70 -23.43 -11.03
C LYS A 182 5.49 -24.29 -12.02
N ARG A 183 5.40 -25.61 -11.93
CA ARG A 183 6.05 -26.51 -12.90
C ARG A 183 5.47 -26.34 -14.29
N CYS A 184 4.13 -26.33 -14.43
CA CYS A 184 3.49 -26.10 -15.72
C CYS A 184 3.93 -24.77 -16.36
N ILE A 185 3.97 -23.68 -15.57
CA ILE A 185 4.43 -22.38 -16.09
C ILE A 185 5.89 -22.45 -16.54
N VAL A 186 6.76 -23.11 -15.76
CA VAL A 186 8.17 -23.28 -16.14
C VAL A 186 8.28 -24.11 -17.42
N ASP A 187 7.52 -25.19 -17.52
CA ASP A 187 7.49 -26.04 -18.71
C ASP A 187 7.01 -25.26 -19.94
N ASP A 188 5.97 -24.43 -19.80
CA ASP A 188 5.45 -23.57 -20.86
C ASP A 188 6.49 -22.54 -21.32
N VAL A 189 7.17 -21.87 -20.38
CA VAL A 189 8.27 -20.93 -20.70
C VAL A 189 9.43 -21.67 -21.37
N CYS A 190 9.78 -22.87 -20.91
CA CYS A 190 10.83 -23.68 -21.53
C CYS A 190 10.46 -24.08 -22.95
N LYS A 191 9.19 -24.43 -23.22
CA LYS A 191 8.70 -24.72 -24.59
C LYS A 191 8.80 -23.49 -25.48
N GLU A 192 8.40 -22.32 -24.99
CA GLU A 192 8.46 -21.08 -25.76
C GLU A 192 9.91 -20.70 -26.11
N MET A 193 10.84 -20.85 -25.16
CA MET A 193 12.22 -20.41 -25.32
C MET A 193 13.12 -21.41 -26.06
N TYR A 194 12.89 -22.71 -25.90
CA TYR A 194 13.79 -23.77 -26.39
C TYR A 194 13.12 -24.79 -27.31
N GLY A 195 11.80 -24.69 -27.54
CA GLY A 195 11.03 -25.68 -28.29
C GLY A 195 10.85 -27.01 -27.55
N ASP A 196 10.11 -27.95 -28.15
CA ASP A 196 9.77 -29.25 -27.54
C ASP A 196 10.94 -30.25 -27.46
N GLN A 197 12.14 -29.88 -27.91
CA GLN A 197 13.29 -30.81 -28.00
C GLN A 197 14.07 -30.96 -26.68
N HIS A 198 13.74 -30.18 -25.64
CA HIS A 198 14.52 -30.09 -24.40
C HIS A 198 13.74 -30.37 -23.11
N ILE A 199 12.51 -30.91 -23.21
CA ILE A 199 11.64 -31.26 -22.08
C ILE A 199 11.40 -32.76 -22.03
#